data_AF-A0A3D2RJK5-F1
#
_entry.id   AF-A0A3D2RJK5-F1
#
_cell.length_a   1.000
_cell.length_b   1.000
_cell.length_c   1.000
_cell.angle_alpha   90.00
_cell.angle_beta   90.00
_cell.angle_gamma   90.00
#
_symmetry.space_group_name_H-M   'P 1'
#
loop_
_entity.id
_entity.type
_entity.pdbx_description
1 polymer ?
#
loop_
_entity_poly.entity_id
_entity_poly.type
_entity_poly.pdbx_seq_one_letter_code
_entity_poly.pdbx_strand_id
1 'polypeptide(L)' 'GKDRVKKIEKFVDKIDVTYPVYSDARPTPAWHTFKVKAIPALFLIKDQEIVAQWLGNIDHADMESEIRKHLH' A
#
# COMPACT_ATOMS: atom_id res chain seq x y z
N GLY A 1 -13.44 -4.44 -16.84
CA GLY A 1 -12.15 -5.01 -16.37
C GLY A 1 -10.98 -4.35 -17.04
N LYS A 2 -10.73 -4.65 -18.33
CA LYS A 2 -9.53 -4.20 -19.08
C LYS A 2 -9.32 -2.68 -19.13
N ASP A 3 -10.38 -1.89 -19.27
CA ASP A 3 -10.24 -0.42 -19.40
C ASP A 3 -9.84 0.28 -18.10
N ARG A 4 -10.11 -0.34 -16.93
CA ARG A 4 -9.69 0.22 -15.63
C ARG A 4 -8.20 -0.02 -15.40
N VAL A 5 -7.69 -1.20 -15.77
CA VAL A 5 -6.26 -1.53 -15.70
C VAL A 5 -5.45 -0.58 -16.58
N LYS A 6 -5.89 -0.33 -17.82
CA LYS A 6 -5.25 0.64 -18.74
C LYS A 6 -5.17 2.07 -18.17
N LYS A 7 -6.14 2.49 -17.37
CA LYS A 7 -6.12 3.81 -16.71
C LYS A 7 -5.12 3.85 -15.55
N ILE A 8 -4.99 2.74 -14.82
CA ILE A 8 -4.00 2.60 -13.74
C ILE A 8 -2.59 2.61 -14.34
N GLU A 9 -2.34 1.84 -15.39
CA GLU A 9 -1.04 1.79 -16.10
C GLU A 9 -0.60 3.20 -16.55
N LYS A 10 -1.47 3.93 -17.26
CA LYS A 10 -1.17 5.31 -17.69
C LYS A 10 -0.85 6.26 -16.54
N PHE A 11 -1.48 6.06 -15.38
CA PHE A 11 -1.22 6.89 -14.20
C PHE A 11 0.10 6.52 -13.52
N VAL A 12 0.40 5.23 -13.42
CA VAL A 12 1.66 4.69 -12.91
C VAL A 12 2.84 5.18 -13.77
N ASP A 13 2.73 5.07 -15.10
CA ASP A 13 3.74 5.55 -16.04
C ASP A 13 3.97 7.06 -15.93
N LYS A 14 2.91 7.83 -15.66
CA LYS A 14 2.99 9.29 -15.50
C LYS A 14 3.72 9.69 -14.21
N ILE A 15 3.58 8.93 -13.14
CA ILE A 15 4.16 9.24 -11.82
C ILE A 15 5.56 8.63 -11.67
N ASP A 16 5.99 7.80 -12.61
CA ASP A 16 7.30 7.14 -12.61
C ASP A 16 7.54 6.31 -11.34
N VAL A 17 6.52 5.52 -10.98
CA VAL A 17 6.61 4.60 -9.85
C VAL A 17 7.50 3.42 -10.22
N THR A 18 8.60 3.25 -9.49
CA THR A 18 9.58 2.19 -9.74
C THR A 18 9.34 0.90 -8.95
N TYR A 19 8.43 0.93 -7.97
CA TYR A 19 8.06 -0.24 -7.17
C TYR A 19 6.90 -1.03 -7.80
N PRO A 20 6.79 -2.35 -7.55
CA PRO A 20 5.70 -3.16 -8.08
C PRO A 20 4.31 -2.65 -7.67
N VAL A 21 3.40 -2.53 -8.62
CA VAL A 21 2.00 -2.14 -8.40
C VAL A 21 1.08 -3.31 -8.75
N TYR A 22 0.22 -3.70 -7.81
CA TYR A 22 -0.74 -4.78 -8.00
C TYR A 22 -2.17 -4.24 -8.00
N SER A 23 -2.99 -4.69 -8.96
CA SER A 23 -4.41 -4.32 -9.02
C SER A 23 -5.24 -5.18 -8.08
N ASP A 24 -5.84 -4.58 -7.05
CA ASP A 24 -6.69 -5.28 -6.08
C ASP A 24 -8.16 -5.43 -6.55
N ALA A 25 -8.35 -5.80 -7.82
CA ALA A 25 -9.66 -5.96 -8.45
C ALA A 25 -10.19 -7.41 -8.39
N ARG A 26 -9.81 -8.17 -7.34
CA ARG A 26 -10.22 -9.57 -7.14
C ARG A 26 -11.61 -9.67 -6.48
N PRO A 27 -12.33 -10.80 -6.62
CA PRO A 27 -13.64 -10.99 -5.97
C PRO A 27 -13.61 -10.79 -4.45
N THR A 28 -12.52 -11.23 -3.81
CA THR A 28 -12.19 -10.91 -2.42
C THR A 28 -10.92 -10.08 -2.42
N PRO A 29 -11.03 -8.74 -2.35
CA PRO A 29 -9.87 -7.86 -2.41
C PRO A 29 -9.07 -7.89 -1.11
N ALA A 30 -7.78 -7.57 -1.21
CA ALA A 30 -6.86 -7.47 -0.09
C ALA A 30 -7.32 -6.40 0.91
N TRP A 31 -7.78 -5.22 0.45
CA TRP A 31 -8.25 -4.16 1.36
C TRP A 31 -9.37 -4.65 2.30
N HIS A 32 -10.25 -5.53 1.81
CA HIS A 32 -11.32 -6.11 2.62
C HIS A 32 -10.76 -7.11 3.63
N THR A 33 -9.85 -7.97 3.21
CA THR A 33 -9.19 -8.98 4.07
C THR A 33 -8.40 -8.32 5.20
N PHE A 34 -7.67 -7.24 4.89
CA PHE A 34 -6.91 -6.44 5.86
C PHE A 34 -7.76 -5.41 6.63
N LYS A 35 -9.09 -5.43 6.46
CA LYS A 35 -10.04 -4.52 7.14
C LYS A 35 -9.66 -3.03 7.01
N VAL A 36 -9.16 -2.63 5.84
CA VAL A 36 -8.79 -1.25 5.54
C VAL A 36 -10.05 -0.38 5.54
N LYS A 37 -10.09 0.62 6.44
CA LYS A 37 -11.25 1.52 6.61
C LYS A 37 -11.11 2.86 5.88
N ALA A 38 -9.89 3.25 5.50
CA ALA A 38 -9.58 4.51 4.85
C ALA A 38 -8.37 4.34 3.92
N ILE A 39 -8.33 5.15 2.85
CA ILE A 39 -7.19 5.27 1.93
C ILE A 39 -6.66 6.71 2.07
N PRO A 40 -5.33 6.94 2.12
CA PRO A 40 -4.27 5.94 2.01
C PRO A 40 -4.17 5.02 3.23
N ALA A 41 -3.62 3.83 3.01
CA ALA A 41 -3.35 2.83 4.04
C ALA A 41 -1.96 2.24 3.81
N LEU A 42 -1.19 2.10 4.88
CA LEU A 42 0.16 1.56 4.86
C LEU A 42 0.28 0.44 5.88
N PHE A 43 1.08 -0.56 5.53
CA PHE A 43 1.43 -1.67 6.41
C PHE A 43 2.95 -1.84 6.35
N LEU A 44 3.60 -1.90 7.51
CA LEU A 44 4.98 -2.34 7.61
C LEU A 44 4.98 -3.84 7.90
N ILE A 45 5.67 -4.60 7.06
CA ILE A 45 5.73 -6.06 7.14
C ILE A 45 7.19 -6.46 7.37
N LYS A 46 7.44 -7.28 8.40
CA LYS A 46 8.74 -7.91 8.69
C LYS A 46 8.49 -9.39 8.99
N ASP A 47 9.28 -10.28 8.40
CA ASP A 47 9.18 -11.73 8.61
C ASP A 47 7.77 -12.31 8.39
N GLN A 48 7.05 -11.78 7.38
CA GLN A 48 5.65 -12.12 7.05
C GLN A 48 4.60 -11.66 8.08
N GLU A 49 4.99 -10.88 9.07
CA GLU A 49 4.10 -10.31 10.08
C GLU A 49 3.91 -8.80 9.87
N ILE A 50 2.69 -8.31 10.14
CA ILE A 50 2.42 -6.88 10.16
C ILE A 50 2.91 -6.32 11.50
N VAL A 51 3.95 -5.50 11.46
CA VAL A 51 4.54 -4.88 12.66
C VAL A 51 4.02 -3.47 12.92
N ALA A 52 3.49 -2.80 11.91
CA ALA A 52 2.81 -1.51 12.04
C ALA A 52 1.78 -1.28 10.92
N GLN A 53 0.78 -0.43 11.20
CA GLN A 53 -0.26 -0.05 10.25
C GLN A 53 -0.64 1.42 10.43
N TRP A 54 -0.80 2.15 9.31
CA TRP A 54 -1.31 3.52 9.29
C TRP A 54 -2.51 3.62 8.34
N LEU A 55 -3.52 4.41 8.73
CA LEU A 55 -4.77 4.57 7.99
C LEU A 55 -5.15 6.06 7.89
N GLY A 56 -5.52 6.51 6.70
CA GLY A 56 -5.96 7.89 6.46
C GLY A 56 -4.80 8.87 6.42
N ASN A 57 -4.77 9.84 7.33
CA ASN A 57 -3.69 10.82 7.37
C ASN A 57 -2.44 10.19 7.99
N ILE A 58 -1.38 10.06 7.19
CA ILE A 58 -0.14 9.40 7.59
C ILE A 58 0.88 10.48 7.99
N ASP A 59 1.39 10.38 9.22
CA ASP A 59 2.57 11.12 9.63
C ASP A 59 3.83 10.40 9.11
N HIS A 60 4.53 11.04 8.17
CA HIS A 60 5.71 10.46 7.55
C HIS A 60 6.89 10.34 8.51
N ALA A 61 7.02 11.25 9.48
CA ALA A 61 8.12 11.22 10.44
C ALA A 61 7.97 10.05 11.42
N ASP A 62 6.74 9.80 11.87
CA ASP A 62 6.40 8.62 12.68
C ASP A 62 6.67 7.32 11.90
N MET A 63 6.18 7.25 10.66
CA MET A 63 6.38 6.10 9.78
C MET A 63 7.87 5.78 9.56
N GLU A 64 8.70 6.78 9.23
CA GLU A 64 10.14 6.58 9.04
C GLU A 64 10.85 6.12 10.32
N SER A 65 10.47 6.68 11.46
CA SER A 65 11.00 6.29 12.77
C SER A 65 10.71 4.81 13.05
N GLU A 66 9.49 4.36 12.78
CA GLU A 66 9.10 2.96 12.95
C GLU A 66 9.88 2.04 12.01
N ILE A 67 10.00 2.40 10.72
CA ILE A 67 10.81 1.62 9.77
C ILE A 67 12.24 1.43 10.27
N ARG A 68 12.87 2.49 10.79
CA ARG A 68 14.27 2.43 11.28
C ARG A 68 14.44 1.44 12.43
N LYS A 69 13.46 1.28 13.32
CA LYS A 69 13.52 0.29 14.41
C LYS A 69 13.64 -1.14 13.90
N HIS A 70 13.11 -1.41 12.70
CA HIS A 70 13.04 -2.75 12.11
C HIS A 70 14.15 -3.05 11.10
N LEU A 71 15.01 -2.07 10.76
CA LEU A 71 16.14 -2.22 9.83
C LEU A 71 17.42 -2.78 10.48
N HIS A 72 17.38 -3.11 11.78
CA HIS A 72 18.47 -3.71 12.53
C HIS A 72 18.36 -5.24 12.60
#